data_AF-A0A323UBC4-F1
#
_entry.id   AF-A0A323UBC4-F1
#
_cell.length_a   1.000
_cell.length_b   1.000
_cell.length_c   1.000
_cell.angle_alpha   90.00
_cell.angle_beta   90.00
_cell.angle_gamma   90.00
#
_symmetry.space_group_name_H-M   'P 1'
#
loop_
_entity.id
_entity.type
_entity.pdbx_description
1 polymer ?
#
loop_
_entity_poly.entity_id
_entity_poly.type
_entity_poly.pdbx_seq_one_letter_code
_entity_poly.pdbx_strand_id
1 'polypeptide(L)'
;MQRIRALYDPKADPALRRSALLGLYALAPLPNLLLAVMVWLVAHRELQLPGWAGVGLVGIGLSAYVWVRRRVRQLDPKRSGYAVARGLLEAASLGTFLLLAALAVAFGLVGWGLLLLGMGLGGYLLALSRALDAP
;
A
#
# COMPACT_ATOMS: atom_id res chain seq x y z
N MET A 1 -6.13 10.41 -21.37
CA MET A 1 -5.08 9.46 -21.81
C MET A 1 -3.64 10.02 -21.77
N GLN A 2 -3.41 11.33 -21.91
CA GLN A 2 -2.05 11.92 -21.89
C GLN A 2 -1.29 11.77 -20.56
N ARG A 3 -1.99 11.85 -19.40
CA ARG A 3 -1.36 11.74 -18.07
C ARG A 3 -0.75 10.36 -17.77
N ILE A 4 -1.38 9.27 -18.21
CA ILE A 4 -0.85 7.92 -18.02
C ILE A 4 0.41 7.72 -18.86
N ARG A 5 0.44 8.20 -20.12
CA ARG A 5 1.64 8.13 -20.95
C ARG A 5 2.82 8.89 -20.35
N ALA A 6 2.58 10.01 -19.66
CA ALA A 6 3.61 10.74 -18.94
C ALA A 6 4.26 9.95 -17.78
N LEU A 7 3.55 8.98 -17.18
CA LEU A 7 4.14 8.07 -16.19
C LEU A 7 5.14 7.07 -16.81
N TYR A 8 4.99 6.75 -18.10
CA TYR A 8 5.87 5.82 -18.83
C TYR A 8 7.00 6.53 -19.56
N ASP A 9 6.87 7.84 -19.82
CA ASP A 9 7.86 8.64 -20.52
C ASP A 9 8.73 9.45 -19.52
N PRO A 10 10.02 9.09 -19.36
CA PRO A 10 10.92 9.81 -18.45
C PRO A 10 11.24 11.24 -18.91
N LYS A 11 10.92 11.62 -20.16
CA LYS A 11 11.12 12.98 -20.70
C LYS A 11 9.86 13.85 -20.64
N ALA A 12 8.75 13.33 -20.13
CA ALA A 12 7.51 14.10 -19.99
C ALA A 12 7.65 15.21 -18.94
N ASP A 13 6.89 16.29 -19.14
CA ASP A 13 6.85 17.44 -18.24
C ASP A 13 6.71 17.00 -16.76
N PRO A 14 7.62 17.42 -15.86
CA PRO A 14 7.61 17.04 -14.45
C PRO A 14 6.30 17.40 -13.73
N ALA A 15 5.63 18.49 -14.11
CA ALA A 15 4.33 18.86 -13.54
C ALA A 15 3.24 17.84 -13.93
N LEU A 16 3.25 17.36 -15.18
CA LEU A 16 2.33 16.35 -15.66
C LEU A 16 2.59 14.99 -15.00
N ARG A 17 3.86 14.61 -14.82
CA ARG A 17 4.28 13.40 -14.08
C ARG A 17 3.82 13.40 -12.63
N ARG A 18 4.00 14.51 -11.90
CA ARG A 18 3.53 14.66 -10.52
C ARG A 18 2.02 14.49 -10.40
N SER A 19 1.24 15.13 -11.26
CA SER A 19 -0.22 14.99 -11.25
C SER A 19 -0.68 13.56 -11.57
N ALA A 20 0.03 12.87 -12.47
CA ALA A 20 -0.26 11.49 -12.83
C ALA A 20 0.12 10.52 -11.70
N LEU A 21 1.23 10.75 -10.99
CA LEU A 21 1.63 10.01 -9.79
C LEU A 21 0.62 10.20 -8.65
N LEU A 22 0.19 11.43 -8.38
CA LEU A 22 -0.87 11.71 -7.40
C LEU A 22 -2.15 10.95 -7.74
N GLY A 23 -2.55 10.94 -9.02
CA GLY A 23 -3.71 10.17 -9.47
C GLY A 23 -3.54 8.65 -9.29
N LEU A 24 -2.36 8.11 -9.63
CA LEU A 24 -2.05 6.69 -9.43
C LEU A 24 -2.11 6.31 -7.95
N TYR A 25 -1.48 7.11 -7.08
CA TYR A 25 -1.48 6.87 -5.65
C TYR A 25 -2.89 7.05 -5.06
N ALA A 26 -3.68 8.04 -5.49
CA ALA A 26 -5.05 8.18 -5.00
C ALA A 26 -5.94 6.98 -5.40
N LEU A 27 -5.80 6.46 -6.61
CA LEU A 27 -6.69 5.43 -7.16
C LEU A 27 -6.26 3.99 -6.84
N ALA A 28 -4.96 3.70 -6.82
CA ALA A 28 -4.43 2.36 -6.62
C ALA A 28 -4.85 1.65 -5.31
N PRO A 29 -5.01 2.34 -4.16
CA PRO A 29 -5.43 1.69 -2.93
C PRO A 29 -6.95 1.51 -2.80
N LEU A 30 -7.78 2.14 -3.64
CA LEU A 30 -9.24 2.07 -3.55
C LEU A 30 -9.79 0.64 -3.56
N PRO A 31 -9.37 -0.27 -4.47
CA PRO A 31 -9.84 -1.65 -4.47
C PRO A 31 -9.46 -2.39 -3.18
N ASN A 32 -8.27 -2.10 -2.64
CA ASN A 32 -7.81 -2.72 -1.39
C ASN A 32 -8.55 -2.19 -0.16
N LEU A 33 -8.91 -0.90 -0.15
CA LEU A 33 -9.77 -0.32 0.87
C LEU A 33 -11.16 -0.97 0.85
N LEU A 34 -11.76 -1.09 -0.34
CA LEU A 34 -13.05 -1.76 -0.50
C LEU A 34 -12.98 -3.21 0.01
N LEU A 35 -11.94 -3.94 -0.39
CA LEU A 35 -11.72 -5.33 0.03
C LEU A 35 -11.52 -5.43 1.55
N ALA A 36 -10.73 -4.54 2.15
CA ALA A 36 -10.52 -4.50 3.60
C ALA A 36 -11.82 -4.22 4.36
N VAL A 37 -12.66 -3.30 3.86
CA VAL A 37 -13.99 -3.02 4.43
C VAL A 37 -14.90 -4.24 4.33
N MET A 38 -14.92 -4.94 3.18
CA MET A 38 -15.70 -6.16 3.01
C MET A 38 -15.22 -7.26 3.97
N VAL A 39 -13.91 -7.46 4.10
CA VAL A 39 -13.33 -8.43 5.04
C VAL A 39 -13.69 -8.07 6.47
N TRP A 40 -13.62 -6.79 6.84
CA TRP A 40 -14.05 -6.36 8.17
C TRP A 40 -15.52 -6.68 8.42
N LEU A 41 -16.42 -6.32 7.51
CA LEU A 41 -17.86 -6.57 7.64
C LEU A 41 -18.20 -8.07 7.74
N VAL A 42 -17.50 -8.91 6.98
CA VAL A 42 -17.71 -10.36 6.97
C VAL A 42 -17.10 -11.02 8.20
N ALA A 43 -15.86 -10.68 8.55
CA ALA A 43 -15.11 -11.31 9.64
C ALA A 43 -15.56 -10.85 11.03
N HIS A 44 -16.24 -9.69 11.14
CA HIS A 44 -16.71 -9.15 12.43
C HIS A 44 -17.73 -10.07 13.14
N ARG A 45 -18.26 -11.09 12.44
CA ARG A 45 -19.23 -12.04 12.99
C ARG A 45 -18.64 -13.30 13.61
N GLU A 46 -17.36 -13.59 13.46
CA GLU A 46 -16.79 -14.87 13.93
C GLU A 46 -15.63 -14.69 14.91
N LEU A 47 -15.80 -15.32 16.09
CA LEU A 47 -14.81 -15.69 17.11
C LEU A 47 -13.75 -14.66 17.53
N GLN A 48 -13.64 -14.39 18.84
CA GLN A 48 -12.55 -13.60 19.40
C GLN A 48 -11.24 -14.40 19.35
N LEU A 49 -10.21 -13.85 18.71
CA LEU A 49 -8.87 -14.43 18.71
C LEU A 49 -8.11 -14.02 19.97
N PRO A 50 -7.20 -14.88 20.48
CA PRO A 50 -6.37 -14.51 21.61
C PRO A 50 -5.40 -13.37 21.24
N GLY A 51 -5.11 -12.49 22.20
CA GLY A 51 -4.32 -11.26 22.02
C GLY A 51 -2.95 -11.44 21.34
N TRP A 52 -2.32 -12.60 21.52
CA TRP A 52 -1.03 -12.95 20.92
C TRP A 52 -1.11 -13.18 19.40
N ALA A 53 -2.29 -13.49 18.85
CA ALA A 53 -2.50 -13.66 17.41
C ALA A 53 -2.18 -12.36 16.63
N GLY A 54 -2.30 -11.20 17.29
CA GLY A 54 -1.91 -9.91 16.73
C GLY A 54 -0.42 -9.81 16.36
N VAL A 55 0.46 -10.49 17.09
CA VAL A 55 1.90 -10.55 16.77
C VAL A 55 2.13 -11.26 15.44
N GLY A 56 1.35 -12.32 15.16
CA GLY A 56 1.38 -13.02 13.88
C GLY A 56 0.94 -12.12 12.73
N LEU A 57 -0.14 -11.36 12.90
CA LEU A 57 -0.63 -10.41 11.89
C LEU A 57 0.40 -9.32 11.58
N VAL A 58 1.04 -8.75 12.61
CA VAL A 58 2.13 -7.78 12.44
C VAL A 58 3.34 -8.41 11.75
N GLY A 59 3.71 -9.63 12.11
CA GLY A 59 4.80 -10.37 11.47
C GLY A 59 4.56 -10.63 9.97
N ILE A 60 3.31 -10.98 9.60
CA ILE A 60 2.90 -11.13 8.19
C ILE A 60 3.00 -9.79 7.46
N GLY A 61 2.49 -8.70 8.06
CA GLY A 61 2.56 -7.36 7.49
C GLY A 61 4.01 -6.89 7.26
N LEU A 62 4.88 -7.09 8.24
CA LEU A 62 6.32 -6.80 8.13
C LEU A 62 7.00 -7.63 7.05
N SER A 63 6.72 -8.93 6.99
CA SER A 63 7.30 -9.83 5.98
C SER A 63 6.87 -9.44 4.57
N ALA A 64 5.59 -9.12 4.39
CA ALA A 64 5.06 -8.60 3.13
C ALA A 64 5.72 -7.27 2.75
N TYR A 65 5.86 -6.34 3.70
CA TYR A 65 6.52 -5.06 3.47
C TYR A 65 8.00 -5.21 3.06
N VAL A 66 8.75 -6.05 3.76
CA VAL A 66 10.16 -6.34 3.45
C VAL A 66 10.27 -6.98 2.05
N TRP A 67 9.36 -7.90 1.73
CA TRP A 67 9.33 -8.55 0.42
C TRP A 67 9.03 -7.56 -0.70
N VAL A 68 8.01 -6.69 -0.54
CA VAL A 68 7.70 -5.59 -1.47
C VAL A 68 8.91 -4.69 -1.66
N ARG A 69 9.58 -4.28 -0.57
CA ARG A 69 10.78 -3.42 -0.63
C ARG A 69 11.92 -4.09 -1.40
N ARG A 70 12.14 -5.39 -1.19
CA ARG A 70 13.13 -6.16 -1.96
C ARG A 70 12.76 -6.21 -3.44
N ARG A 71 11.49 -6.44 -3.78
CA ARG A 71 11.00 -6.42 -5.16
C ARG A 71 11.15 -5.05 -5.82
N VAL A 72 10.83 -3.96 -5.13
CA VAL A 72 11.02 -2.60 -5.64
C VAL A 72 12.50 -2.31 -5.95
N ARG A 73 13.42 -2.76 -5.09
CA ARG A 73 14.88 -2.63 -5.33
C ARG A 73 15.38 -3.43 -6.54
N GLN A 74 14.68 -4.49 -6.92
CA GLN A 74 15.00 -5.30 -8.09
C GLN A 74 14.44 -4.71 -9.40
N LEU A 75 13.55 -3.72 -9.32
CA LEU A 75 13.04 -3.04 -10.51
C LEU A 75 14.12 -2.11 -11.05
N ASP A 76 14.38 -2.21 -12.36
CA ASP A 76 15.32 -1.32 -13.04
C ASP A 76 14.75 0.10 -13.14
N PRO A 77 15.39 1.10 -12.50
CA PRO A 77 14.92 2.49 -12.51
C PRO A 77 14.96 3.14 -13.90
N LYS A 78 15.71 2.57 -14.85
CA LYS A 78 15.81 3.09 -16.23
C LYS A 78 14.70 2.57 -17.15
N ARG A 79 13.90 1.60 -16.70
CA ARG A 79 12.86 0.98 -17.51
C ARG A 79 11.60 1.86 -17.57
N SER A 80 11.02 2.00 -18.75
CA SER A 80 9.74 2.69 -18.93
C SER A 80 8.67 2.02 -18.06
N GLY A 81 7.94 2.83 -17.27
CA GLY A 81 6.94 2.32 -16.33
C GLY A 81 7.46 1.92 -14.95
N TYR A 82 8.75 2.11 -14.62
CA TYR A 82 9.28 1.92 -13.26
C TYR A 82 8.45 2.65 -12.20
N ALA A 83 8.10 3.91 -12.45
CA ALA A 83 7.31 4.73 -11.53
C ALA A 83 5.90 4.14 -11.27
N VAL A 84 5.29 3.55 -12.31
CA VAL A 84 3.99 2.88 -12.20
C VAL A 84 4.11 1.58 -11.43
N ALA A 85 5.07 0.73 -11.81
CA ALA A 85 5.29 -0.57 -11.15
C ALA A 85 5.62 -0.40 -9.67
N ARG A 86 6.45 0.59 -9.34
CA ARG A 86 6.77 0.96 -7.96
C ARG A 86 5.54 1.47 -7.20
N GLY A 87 4.78 2.41 -7.78
CA GLY A 87 3.56 2.93 -7.16
C GLY A 87 2.49 1.86 -6.92
N LEU A 88 2.32 0.92 -7.86
CA LEU A 88 1.41 -0.22 -7.71
C LEU A 88 1.89 -1.19 -6.63
N LEU A 89 3.19 -1.50 -6.55
CA LEU A 89 3.72 -2.35 -5.46
C LEU A 89 3.55 -1.68 -4.09
N GLU A 90 3.78 -0.38 -4.00
CA GLU A 90 3.63 0.38 -2.75
C GLU A 90 2.16 0.49 -2.33
N ALA A 91 1.23 0.67 -3.28
CA ALA A 91 -0.22 0.61 -3.04
C ALA A 91 -0.70 -0.81 -2.67
N ALA A 92 -0.14 -1.86 -3.27
CA ALA A 92 -0.43 -3.24 -2.91
C ALA A 92 0.04 -3.55 -1.47
N SER A 93 1.21 -3.05 -1.09
CA SER A 93 1.68 -3.16 0.30
C SER A 93 0.74 -2.47 1.28
N LEU A 94 0.25 -1.26 0.97
CA LEU A 94 -0.77 -0.60 1.79
C LEU A 94 -2.03 -1.47 1.89
N GLY A 95 -2.46 -2.08 0.78
CA GLY A 95 -3.60 -3.00 0.78
C GLY A 95 -3.44 -4.19 1.71
N THR A 96 -2.24 -4.77 1.79
CA THR A 96 -1.93 -5.83 2.76
C THR A 96 -2.07 -5.35 4.20
N PHE A 97 -1.55 -4.16 4.53
CA PHE A 97 -1.69 -3.60 5.88
C PHE A 97 -3.14 -3.26 6.23
N LEU A 98 -3.91 -2.72 5.28
CA LEU A 98 -5.34 -2.45 5.47
C LEU A 98 -6.14 -3.73 5.73
N LEU A 99 -5.87 -4.79 4.96
CA LEU A 99 -6.49 -6.11 5.16
C LEU A 99 -6.16 -6.68 6.53
N LEU A 100 -4.88 -6.67 6.92
CA LEU A 100 -4.45 -7.17 8.22
C LEU A 100 -5.03 -6.33 9.37
N ALA A 101 -5.13 -5.01 9.20
CA ALA A 101 -5.74 -4.12 10.18
C ALA A 101 -7.24 -4.39 10.33
N ALA A 102 -7.97 -4.50 9.21
CA ALA A 102 -9.38 -4.86 9.18
C ALA A 102 -9.63 -6.21 9.87
N LEU A 103 -8.79 -7.19 9.58
CA LEU A 103 -8.84 -8.52 10.19
C LEU A 103 -8.56 -8.47 11.69
N ALA A 104 -7.53 -7.74 12.12
CA ALA A 104 -7.22 -7.56 13.54
C ALA A 104 -8.39 -6.90 14.28
N VAL A 105 -8.98 -5.84 13.73
CA VAL A 105 -10.14 -5.17 14.34
C VAL A 105 -11.35 -6.10 14.37
N ALA A 106 -11.61 -6.86 13.30
CA ALA A 106 -12.72 -7.81 13.24
C ALA A 106 -12.64 -8.86 14.36
N PHE A 107 -11.43 -9.32 14.68
CA PHE A 107 -11.17 -10.29 15.75
C PHE A 107 -11.00 -9.67 17.16
N GLY A 108 -11.31 -8.38 17.35
CA GLY A 108 -11.22 -7.70 18.64
C GLY A 108 -9.82 -7.19 19.03
N LEU A 109 -8.84 -7.32 18.14
CA LEU A 109 -7.44 -6.91 18.34
C LEU A 109 -7.22 -5.45 17.91
N VAL A 110 -8.03 -4.53 18.44
CA VAL A 110 -8.08 -3.13 17.99
C VAL A 110 -6.72 -2.43 18.05
N GLY A 111 -5.96 -2.63 19.14
CA GLY A 111 -4.62 -2.04 19.29
C GLY A 111 -3.64 -2.48 18.20
N TRP A 112 -3.69 -3.76 17.80
CA TRP A 112 -2.88 -4.29 16.70
C TRP A 112 -3.36 -3.78 15.34
N GLY A 113 -4.68 -3.65 15.16
CA GLY A 113 -5.26 -3.06 13.96
C GLY A 113 -4.79 -1.62 13.74
N LEU A 114 -4.78 -0.79 14.79
CA LEU A 114 -4.27 0.59 14.71
C LEU A 114 -2.77 0.64 14.38
N LEU A 115 -1.97 -0.26 14.97
CA LEU A 115 -0.54 -0.38 14.65
C LEU A 115 -0.32 -0.72 13.18
N LEU A 116 -1.01 -1.76 12.67
CA LEU A 116 -0.94 -2.17 11.27
C LEU A 116 -1.38 -1.05 10.32
N LEU A 117 -2.46 -0.35 10.66
CA LEU A 117 -2.95 0.80 9.89
C LEU A 117 -1.92 1.93 9.88
N GLY A 118 -1.35 2.27 11.03
CA GLY A 118 -0.32 3.30 11.15
C GLY A 118 0.94 2.97 10.37
N MET A 119 1.40 1.72 10.41
CA MET A 119 2.55 1.26 9.62
C MET A 119 2.26 1.31 8.11
N GLY A 120 1.08 0.83 7.69
CA GLY A 120 0.66 0.86 6.29
C GLY A 120 0.57 2.29 5.76
N LEU A 121 -0.16 3.16 6.44
CA LEU A 121 -0.34 4.56 6.06
C LEU A 121 0.98 5.34 6.11
N GLY A 122 1.76 5.20 7.18
CA GLY A 122 3.04 5.88 7.32
C GLY A 122 4.03 5.45 6.24
N GLY A 123 4.12 4.14 5.96
CA GLY A 123 4.95 3.60 4.89
C GLY A 123 4.52 4.10 3.51
N TYR A 124 3.22 4.20 3.28
CA TYR A 124 2.63 4.66 2.03
C TYR A 124 2.81 6.17 1.79
N LEU A 125 2.57 7.00 2.80
CA LEU A 125 2.79 8.46 2.73
C LEU A 125 4.27 8.79 2.50
N LEU A 126 5.16 8.04 3.15
CA LEU A 126 6.61 8.19 2.97
C LEU A 126 7.09 7.68 1.59
N ALA A 127 6.38 6.73 1.00
CA ALA A 127 6.58 6.32 -0.39
C ALA A 127 6.11 7.42 -1.37
N LEU A 128 4.93 7.98 -1.12
CA LEU A 128 4.36 9.07 -1.91
C LEU A 128 5.26 10.31 -1.87
N SER A 129 5.74 10.74 -0.70
CA SER A 129 6.63 11.91 -0.59
C SER A 129 7.90 11.69 -1.41
N ARG A 130 8.54 10.54 -1.28
CA ARG A 130 9.73 10.16 -2.06
C ARG A 130 9.47 10.08 -3.56
N ALA A 131 8.24 9.74 -3.98
CA ALA A 131 7.86 9.71 -5.39
C ALA A 131 7.63 11.11 -5.97
N LEU A 132 7.20 12.07 -5.14
CA LEU A 132 7.00 13.48 -5.52
C LEU A 132 8.31 14.28 -5.53
N ASP A 133 9.25 13.92 -4.64
CA ASP A 133 10.59 14.53 -4.52
C ASP A 133 11.59 13.99 -5.56
N ALA A 134 11.26 12.90 -6.27
CA ALA A 134 12.12 12.37 -7.33
C ALA A 134 12.14 13.34 -8.53
N PRO A 135 13.32 13.77 -9.00
CA PRO A 135 13.46 14.70 -10.13
C PRO A 135 12.99 14.11 -11.48
#